data_AF-A0A2V3IT67-F1
#
_entry.id   AF-A0A2V3IT67-F1
#
_cell.length_a   1.000
_cell.length_b   1.000
_cell.length_c   1.000
_cell.angle_alpha   90.00
_cell.angle_beta   90.00
_cell.angle_gamma   90.00
#
_symmetry.space_group_name_H-M   'P 1'
#
loop_
_entity.id
_entity.type
_entity.pdbx_description
1 polymer ?
#
loop_
_entity_poly.entity_id
_entity_poly.type
_entity_poly.pdbx_seq_one_letter_code
_entity_poly.pdbx_strand_id
1 'polypeptide(L)'
;MTSTENVIVTLSGKQSPGALASVMHVLSTDDAHLIDFGQIVVRNRFIATALISTKGAHHTIKEILLRAHKAAIHVHFNVANQPHSRSTTSLSHYQHHNDHFILTVFSPSVISPHLLAKLTHSLLNNDARIVAISPLTDETDAFMCLEMTITLADQTVLPALQRQLFELGRTETHCDLALQRANVSRKAKRMVVFDLSWTLVQCDAINVLLHAADVQVPPAEEHKFRTGAMSGVEWLQLRVKLLKGLNAHSINQKAIQNMVYTNGAVQLCKGLKRLGCKLALVSSGSIHICQAVQQALSLDFVFGNVLEVDTAGCFTGTVKHPVIDTQRKAELVAMLAMQERIDTEQIIAVGDGPVSSKMLASVGMSIAFDQPDAVDAVHSGRIGSKSLASVLYLLGVSGHDFRTVTAH
;
A
#
# COMPACT_ATOMS: atom_id res chain seq x y z
N MET A 1 -53.80 15.23 -1.05
CA MET A 1 -52.59 14.70 -1.70
C MET A 1 -51.69 14.17 -0.59
N THR A 2 -51.47 12.86 -0.51
CA THR A 2 -50.57 12.27 0.49
C THR A 2 -49.15 12.73 0.21
N SER A 3 -48.55 13.46 1.15
CA SER A 3 -47.16 13.89 1.05
C SER A 3 -46.25 12.67 1.08
N THR A 4 -45.34 12.57 0.12
CA THR A 4 -44.24 11.61 0.15
C THR A 4 -43.30 11.95 1.29
N GLU A 5 -43.02 10.99 2.15
CA GLU A 5 -42.12 11.13 3.29
C GLU A 5 -40.88 10.25 3.10
N ASN A 6 -39.72 10.79 3.48
CA ASN A 6 -38.47 10.04 3.48
C ASN A 6 -38.24 9.47 4.88
N VAL A 7 -38.00 8.17 4.96
CA VAL A 7 -37.81 7.44 6.22
C VAL A 7 -36.50 6.67 6.15
N ILE A 8 -35.66 6.82 7.15
CA ILE A 8 -34.50 5.95 7.37
C ILE A 8 -34.96 4.79 8.24
N VAL A 9 -34.79 3.57 7.74
CA VAL A 9 -35.08 2.31 8.42
C VAL A 9 -33.77 1.62 8.75
N THR A 10 -33.46 1.43 10.02
CA THR A 10 -32.29 0.69 10.48
C THR A 10 -32.72 -0.61 11.14
N LEU A 11 -32.30 -1.73 10.56
CA LEU A 11 -32.51 -3.09 11.03
C LEU A 11 -31.24 -3.59 11.72
N SER A 12 -31.37 -4.23 12.87
CA SER A 12 -30.24 -4.89 13.53
C SER A 12 -30.66 -6.17 14.26
N GLY A 13 -29.79 -7.17 14.23
CA GLY A 13 -30.10 -8.46 14.85
C GLY A 13 -29.07 -9.54 14.53
N LYS A 14 -29.41 -10.78 14.89
CA LYS A 14 -28.63 -11.96 14.48
C LYS A 14 -28.84 -12.20 12.97
N GLN A 15 -27.77 -12.45 12.24
CA GLN A 15 -27.88 -12.71 10.80
C GLN A 15 -28.68 -14.00 10.57
N SER A 16 -29.68 -13.91 9.70
CA SER A 16 -30.45 -15.06 9.21
C SER A 16 -30.87 -14.85 7.75
N PRO A 17 -30.98 -15.92 6.94
CA PRO A 17 -31.33 -15.79 5.52
C PRO A 17 -32.66 -15.06 5.25
N GLY A 18 -33.64 -15.18 6.15
CA GLY A 18 -34.98 -14.60 5.99
C GLY A 18 -35.14 -13.18 6.54
N ALA A 19 -34.18 -12.68 7.32
CA ALA A 19 -34.30 -11.42 8.05
C ALA A 19 -34.56 -10.24 7.10
N LEU A 20 -33.66 -10.03 6.15
CA LEU A 20 -33.77 -8.93 5.19
C LEU A 20 -34.92 -9.15 4.19
N ALA A 21 -35.10 -10.39 3.70
CA ALA A 21 -36.14 -10.73 2.73
C ALA A 21 -37.54 -10.37 3.23
N SER A 22 -37.82 -10.61 4.51
CA SER A 22 -39.12 -10.30 5.12
C SER A 22 -39.47 -8.81 5.13
N VAL A 23 -38.46 -7.94 5.31
CA VAL A 23 -38.63 -6.49 5.35
C VAL A 23 -38.67 -5.91 3.93
N MET A 24 -37.83 -6.41 3.03
CA MET A 24 -37.85 -5.98 1.62
C MET A 24 -39.17 -6.31 0.92
N HIS A 25 -39.82 -7.41 1.31
CA HIS A 25 -41.15 -7.72 0.81
C HIS A 25 -42.17 -6.63 1.16
N VAL A 26 -42.16 -6.10 2.39
CA VAL A 26 -43.04 -4.99 2.78
C VAL A 26 -42.78 -3.74 1.95
N LEU A 27 -41.51 -3.40 1.72
CA LEU A 27 -41.15 -2.26 0.88
C LEU A 27 -41.64 -2.43 -0.57
N SER A 28 -41.67 -3.66 -1.08
CA SER A 28 -42.17 -3.93 -2.44
C SER A 28 -43.68 -3.79 -2.61
N THR A 29 -44.47 -3.94 -1.54
CA THR A 29 -45.94 -3.92 -1.61
C THR A 29 -46.56 -2.53 -1.43
N ASP A 30 -45.81 -1.57 -0.89
CA ASP A 30 -46.34 -0.31 -0.33
C ASP A 30 -46.11 0.96 -1.19
N ASP A 31 -45.88 0.85 -2.51
CA ASP A 31 -45.47 1.99 -3.38
C ASP A 31 -44.28 2.78 -2.79
N ALA A 32 -43.40 2.08 -2.07
CA ALA A 32 -42.21 2.65 -1.45
C ALA A 32 -41.00 2.55 -2.41
N HIS A 33 -40.24 3.63 -2.53
CA HIS A 33 -39.02 3.68 -3.32
C HIS A 33 -37.78 3.61 -2.43
N LEU A 34 -36.91 2.66 -2.69
CA LEU A 34 -35.61 2.55 -2.03
C LEU A 34 -34.64 3.56 -2.67
N ILE A 35 -34.18 4.55 -1.88
CA ILE A 35 -33.23 5.58 -2.33
C ILE A 35 -31.79 5.15 -2.09
N ASP A 36 -31.52 4.58 -0.92
CA ASP A 36 -30.19 4.09 -0.54
C ASP A 36 -30.33 2.85 0.35
N PHE A 37 -29.35 1.95 0.27
CA PHE A 37 -29.36 0.72 1.03
C PHE A 37 -27.94 0.22 1.29
N GLY A 38 -27.62 0.01 2.56
CA GLY A 38 -26.37 -0.59 2.99
C GLY A 38 -26.61 -1.66 4.03
N GLN A 39 -25.84 -2.75 3.95
CA GLN A 39 -25.82 -3.80 4.97
C GLN A 39 -24.38 -4.17 5.29
N ILE A 40 -24.11 -4.38 6.59
CA ILE A 40 -22.87 -4.97 7.08
C ILE A 40 -23.18 -6.13 8.02
N VAL A 41 -22.31 -7.14 8.02
CA VAL A 41 -22.36 -8.26 8.97
C VAL A 41 -21.03 -8.34 9.71
N VAL A 42 -21.07 -8.29 11.04
CA VAL A 42 -19.91 -8.41 11.91
C VAL A 42 -20.20 -9.48 12.96
N ARG A 43 -19.40 -10.56 12.99
CA ARG A 43 -19.54 -11.66 13.96
C ARG A 43 -20.98 -12.18 14.12
N ASN A 44 -21.65 -12.50 13.02
CA ASN A 44 -23.03 -13.02 12.97
C ASN A 44 -24.11 -12.03 13.45
N ARG A 45 -23.77 -10.74 13.58
CA ARG A 45 -24.73 -9.65 13.76
C ARG A 45 -24.77 -8.82 12.48
N PHE A 46 -25.97 -8.50 12.02
CA PHE A 46 -26.13 -7.62 10.88
C PHE A 46 -26.70 -6.28 11.31
N ILE A 47 -26.33 -5.26 10.55
CA ILE A 47 -26.98 -3.96 10.55
C ILE A 47 -27.29 -3.65 9.10
N ALA A 48 -28.55 -3.36 8.79
CA ALA A 48 -28.97 -2.91 7.47
C ALA A 48 -29.69 -1.57 7.61
N THR A 49 -29.28 -0.57 6.84
CA THR A 49 -29.91 0.75 6.82
C THR A 49 -30.43 1.03 5.43
N ALA A 50 -31.70 1.40 5.33
CA ALA A 50 -32.38 1.77 4.10
C ALA A 50 -32.91 3.20 4.23
N LEU A 51 -32.69 4.04 3.21
CA LEU A 51 -33.45 5.28 3.03
C LEU A 51 -34.57 4.98 2.05
N ILE A 52 -35.82 5.13 2.48
CA ILE A 52 -37.01 4.86 1.68
C ILE A 52 -37.83 6.14 1.52
N SER A 53 -38.52 6.29 0.39
CA SER A 53 -39.54 7.30 0.15
C SER A 53 -40.89 6.62 -0.02
N THR A 54 -41.91 7.02 0.73
CA THR A 54 -43.25 6.40 0.67
C THR A 54 -44.36 7.43 0.85
N LYS A 55 -45.49 7.21 0.18
CA LYS A 55 -46.72 8.03 0.32
C LYS A 55 -47.55 7.64 1.56
N GLY A 56 -47.20 6.54 2.23
CA GLY A 56 -47.96 5.94 3.32
C GLY A 56 -47.08 5.49 4.48
N ALA A 57 -46.16 6.34 4.94
CA ALA A 57 -45.12 5.97 5.91
C ALA A 57 -45.65 5.26 7.16
N HIS A 58 -46.79 5.70 7.71
CA HIS A 58 -47.39 5.05 8.88
C HIS A 58 -47.73 3.56 8.66
N HIS A 59 -48.29 3.22 7.49
CA HIS A 59 -48.62 1.83 7.15
C HIS A 59 -47.35 1.01 6.95
N THR A 60 -46.43 1.52 6.14
CA THR A 60 -45.16 0.87 5.82
C THR A 60 -44.33 0.62 7.09
N ILE A 61 -44.22 1.61 7.98
CA ILE A 61 -43.52 1.49 9.27
C ILE A 61 -44.14 0.39 10.12
N LYS A 62 -45.48 0.33 10.21
CA LYS A 62 -46.19 -0.66 11.01
C LYS A 62 -45.97 -2.08 10.50
N GLU A 63 -46.03 -2.29 9.19
CA GLU A 63 -45.79 -3.60 8.58
C GLU A 63 -44.33 -4.05 8.75
N ILE A 64 -43.37 -3.14 8.59
CA ILE A 64 -41.95 -3.43 8.85
C ILE A 64 -41.76 -3.84 10.32
N LEU A 65 -42.33 -3.09 11.27
CA LEU A 65 -42.27 -3.43 12.70
C LEU A 65 -42.82 -4.82 12.98
N LEU A 66 -43.98 -5.17 12.41
CA LEU A 66 -44.63 -6.46 12.62
C LEU A 66 -43.77 -7.61 12.09
N ARG A 67 -43.21 -7.47 10.88
CA ARG A 67 -42.37 -8.51 10.25
C ARG A 67 -41.04 -8.66 10.96
N ALA A 68 -40.39 -7.55 11.30
CA ALA A 68 -39.13 -7.58 12.02
C ALA A 68 -39.28 -8.19 13.42
N HIS A 69 -40.36 -7.88 14.14
CA HIS A 69 -40.66 -8.49 15.43
C HIS A 69 -40.80 -10.02 15.32
N LYS A 70 -41.54 -10.52 14.32
CA LYS A 70 -41.67 -11.97 14.04
C LYS A 70 -40.32 -12.64 13.75
N ALA A 71 -39.37 -11.90 13.18
CA ALA A 71 -38.03 -12.36 12.85
C ALA A 71 -36.99 -12.10 13.97
N ALA A 72 -37.40 -11.58 15.14
CA ALA A 72 -36.50 -11.17 16.23
C ALA A 72 -35.43 -10.15 15.81
N ILE A 73 -35.82 -9.20 14.95
CA ILE A 73 -34.99 -8.11 14.44
C ILE A 73 -35.42 -6.81 15.14
N HIS A 74 -34.45 -6.04 15.63
CA HIS A 74 -34.68 -4.70 16.12
C HIS A 74 -34.76 -3.73 14.95
N VAL A 75 -35.76 -2.84 14.99
CA VAL A 75 -35.94 -1.79 13.99
C VAL A 75 -35.94 -0.44 14.66
N HIS A 76 -35.24 0.50 14.05
CA HIS A 76 -35.26 1.91 14.39
C HIS A 76 -35.66 2.72 13.16
N PHE A 77 -36.53 3.71 13.34
CA PHE A 77 -36.98 4.60 12.28
C PHE A 77 -36.55 6.03 12.59
N ASN A 78 -36.13 6.76 11.57
CA ASN A 78 -35.91 8.20 11.64
C ASN A 78 -36.58 8.87 10.44
N VAL A 79 -37.53 9.78 10.69
CA VAL A 79 -38.20 10.52 9.61
C VAL A 79 -37.26 11.64 9.18
N ALA A 80 -36.79 11.57 7.93
CA ALA A 80 -35.88 12.56 7.37
C ALA A 80 -36.69 13.80 6.95
N ASN A 81 -36.93 14.73 7.89
CA ASN A 81 -37.74 15.94 7.69
C ASN A 81 -37.10 17.01 6.78
N GLN A 82 -35.97 16.73 6.14
CA GLN A 82 -35.29 17.68 5.25
C GLN A 82 -35.19 17.09 3.84
N PRO A 83 -35.57 17.83 2.78
CA PRO A 83 -35.21 17.51 1.41
C PRO A 83 -33.73 17.88 1.21
N HIS A 84 -32.83 17.30 2.01
CA HIS A 84 -31.41 17.54 1.81
C HIS A 84 -30.93 16.62 0.69
N SER A 85 -30.47 17.30 -0.36
CA SER A 85 -29.42 16.92 -1.30
C SER A 85 -28.74 15.58 -1.01
N ARG A 86 -28.47 14.82 -2.08
CA ARG A 86 -27.67 13.56 -2.16
C ARG A 86 -26.25 13.62 -1.53
N SER A 87 -26.06 14.08 -0.29
CA SER A 87 -24.80 14.08 0.44
C SER A 87 -25.11 13.75 1.91
N THR A 88 -24.39 12.88 2.64
CA THR A 88 -22.92 12.85 2.77
C THR A 88 -22.32 11.53 3.29
N THR A 89 -23.05 10.41 3.46
CA THR A 89 -22.46 9.24 4.18
C THR A 89 -22.93 7.85 3.72
N SER A 90 -23.34 7.69 2.47
CA SER A 90 -23.57 6.34 1.96
C SER A 90 -22.25 5.68 1.52
N LEU A 91 -22.03 4.44 1.96
CA LEU A 91 -21.01 3.53 1.45
C LEU A 91 -21.09 3.34 -0.08
N SER A 92 -22.17 3.77 -0.74
CA SER A 92 -22.31 3.72 -2.21
C SER A 92 -21.72 4.94 -2.93
N HIS A 93 -21.35 6.01 -2.23
CA HIS A 93 -20.86 7.27 -2.84
C HIS A 93 -19.32 7.39 -2.87
N TYR A 94 -18.61 6.27 -2.97
CA TYR A 94 -17.14 6.23 -3.22
C TYR A 94 -16.70 6.87 -4.55
N GLN A 95 -17.61 7.44 -5.33
CA GLN A 95 -17.34 7.70 -6.74
C GLN A 95 -16.63 9.02 -7.03
N HIS A 96 -16.69 10.08 -6.19
CA HIS A 96 -16.19 11.40 -6.65
C HIS A 96 -15.60 12.40 -5.64
N HIS A 97 -15.22 12.04 -4.42
CA HIS A 97 -14.58 13.03 -3.53
C HIS A 97 -13.09 12.75 -3.25
N ASN A 98 -12.27 13.76 -3.57
CA ASN A 98 -10.82 13.77 -3.41
C ASN A 98 -10.37 13.83 -1.93
N ASP A 99 -11.33 13.76 -1.00
CA ASP A 99 -11.19 13.86 0.45
C ASP A 99 -11.12 12.49 1.15
N HIS A 100 -11.34 11.38 0.44
CA HIS A 100 -11.28 10.03 1.02
C HIS A 100 -9.85 9.46 0.96
N PHE A 101 -9.44 8.84 2.06
CA PHE A 101 -8.16 8.18 2.22
C PHE A 101 -8.32 6.81 2.87
N ILE A 102 -7.40 5.91 2.55
CA ILE A 102 -7.26 4.61 3.19
C ILE A 102 -6.03 4.65 4.09
N LEU A 103 -6.25 4.46 5.38
CA LEU A 103 -5.21 4.22 6.37
C LEU A 103 -5.11 2.71 6.61
N THR A 104 -4.00 2.11 6.21
CA THR A 104 -3.70 0.69 6.46
C THR A 104 -2.79 0.58 7.69
N VAL A 105 -3.16 -0.30 8.61
CA VAL A 105 -2.49 -0.53 9.89
C VAL A 105 -2.05 -1.98 9.97
N PHE A 106 -0.74 -2.23 10.02
CA PHE A 106 -0.19 -3.56 10.23
C PHE A 106 0.34 -3.69 11.65
N SER A 107 0.16 -4.88 12.23
CA SER A 107 0.80 -5.28 13.48
C SER A 107 1.18 -6.77 13.40
N PRO A 108 2.38 -7.20 13.83
CA PRO A 108 2.83 -8.59 13.73
C PRO A 108 2.00 -9.60 14.50
N SER A 109 1.16 -9.19 15.44
CA SER A 109 0.33 -10.12 16.21
C SER A 109 -1.06 -9.55 16.41
N VAL A 110 -1.17 -8.50 17.23
CA VAL A 110 -2.43 -7.89 17.59
C VAL A 110 -2.32 -6.38 17.56
N ILE A 111 -3.33 -5.74 16.97
CA ILE A 111 -3.47 -4.29 17.06
C ILE A 111 -3.95 -3.95 18.47
N SER A 112 -3.07 -3.36 19.28
CA SER A 112 -3.37 -3.05 20.67
C SER A 112 -4.42 -1.93 20.77
N PRO A 113 -5.30 -1.96 21.80
CA PRO A 113 -6.22 -0.84 22.06
C PRO A 113 -5.49 0.49 22.27
N HIS A 114 -4.27 0.46 22.79
CA HIS A 114 -3.41 1.63 22.97
C HIS A 114 -2.99 2.26 21.65
N LEU A 115 -2.57 1.45 20.67
CA LEU A 115 -2.25 1.92 19.32
C LEU A 115 -3.48 2.54 18.65
N LEU A 116 -4.64 1.89 18.75
CA LEU A 116 -5.90 2.43 18.22
C LEU A 116 -6.29 3.75 18.90
N ALA A 117 -6.12 3.88 20.21
CA ALA A 117 -6.39 5.12 20.92
C ALA A 117 -5.49 6.27 20.41
N LYS A 118 -4.19 6.03 20.25
CA LYS A 118 -3.26 7.03 19.70
C LYS A 118 -3.58 7.39 18.25
N LEU A 119 -3.89 6.39 17.42
CA LEU A 119 -4.22 6.58 16.02
C LEU A 119 -5.52 7.39 15.86
N THR A 120 -6.58 7.00 16.57
CA THR A 120 -7.86 7.73 16.54
C THR A 120 -7.73 9.15 17.09
N HIS A 121 -6.87 9.38 18.08
CA HIS A 121 -6.57 10.73 18.59
C HIS A 121 -5.79 11.57 17.57
N SER A 122 -4.83 10.99 16.84
CA SER A 122 -4.13 11.69 15.76
C SER A 122 -5.09 12.05 14.63
N LEU A 123 -5.99 11.14 14.25
CA LEU A 123 -7.05 11.41 13.27
C LEU A 123 -7.96 12.56 13.74
N LEU A 124 -8.42 12.52 15.00
CA LEU A 124 -9.25 13.57 15.58
C LEU A 124 -8.57 14.94 15.57
N ASN A 125 -7.28 15.01 15.94
CA ASN A 125 -6.51 16.26 15.97
C ASN A 125 -6.33 16.91 14.58
N ASN A 126 -6.54 16.16 13.50
CA ASN A 126 -6.47 16.64 12.13
C ASN A 126 -7.86 16.68 11.46
N ASP A 127 -8.94 16.69 12.25
CA ASP A 127 -10.34 16.69 11.79
C ASP A 127 -10.68 15.55 10.80
N ALA A 128 -9.96 14.44 10.89
CA ALA A 128 -10.20 13.26 10.08
C ALA A 128 -11.36 12.44 10.65
N ARG A 129 -12.31 12.07 9.82
CA ARG A 129 -13.45 11.22 10.22
C ARG A 129 -13.24 9.81 9.72
N ILE A 130 -13.48 8.83 10.59
CA ILE A 130 -13.46 7.41 10.21
C ILE A 130 -14.83 7.05 9.64
N VAL A 131 -14.84 6.59 8.39
CA VAL A 131 -16.04 6.13 7.68
C VAL A 131 -16.27 4.64 7.89
N ALA A 132 -15.19 3.85 7.81
CA ALA A 132 -15.27 2.40 7.94
C ALA A 132 -13.95 1.84 8.47
N ILE A 133 -14.02 0.72 9.19
CA ILE A 133 -12.86 -0.08 9.60
C ILE A 133 -13.15 -1.53 9.22
N SER A 134 -12.26 -2.14 8.45
CA SER A 134 -12.38 -3.52 8.00
C SER A 134 -11.05 -4.25 8.17
N PRO A 135 -11.04 -5.52 8.62
CA PRO A 135 -9.84 -6.34 8.56
C PRO A 135 -9.52 -6.73 7.12
N LEU A 136 -8.24 -6.70 6.75
CA LEU A 136 -7.74 -7.30 5.50
C LEU A 136 -7.23 -8.71 5.73
N THR A 137 -6.71 -9.01 6.92
CA THR A 137 -6.25 -10.34 7.32
C THR A 137 -7.38 -11.16 7.93
N ASP A 138 -7.29 -12.47 7.82
CA ASP A 138 -8.16 -13.43 8.51
C ASP A 138 -7.40 -14.21 9.59
N GLU A 139 -8.07 -15.20 10.19
CA GLU A 139 -7.54 -16.01 11.30
C GLU A 139 -6.36 -16.92 10.91
N THR A 140 -6.05 -17.05 9.62
CA THR A 140 -4.93 -17.85 9.12
C THR A 140 -3.66 -17.03 8.88
N ASP A 141 -3.77 -15.69 8.89
CA ASP A 141 -2.62 -14.81 8.72
C ASP A 141 -1.80 -14.71 10.02
N ALA A 142 -0.48 -14.69 9.88
CA ALA A 142 0.44 -14.61 11.02
C ALA A 142 0.54 -13.20 11.64
N PHE A 143 -0.16 -12.22 11.09
CA PHE A 143 -0.17 -10.83 11.51
C PHE A 143 -1.56 -10.23 11.30
N MET A 144 -1.82 -9.07 11.90
CA MET A 144 -3.10 -8.37 11.78
C MET A 144 -2.94 -7.14 10.88
N CYS A 145 -3.84 -7.00 9.91
CA CYS A 145 -3.94 -5.83 9.04
C CYS A 145 -5.37 -5.27 9.08
N LEU A 146 -5.50 -3.99 9.44
CA LEU A 146 -6.75 -3.25 9.35
C LEU A 146 -6.67 -2.20 8.25
N GLU A 147 -7.77 -2.03 7.56
CA GLU A 147 -8.02 -0.93 6.64
C GLU A 147 -9.05 0.02 7.27
N MET A 148 -8.70 1.30 7.38
CA MET A 148 -9.62 2.36 7.79
C MET A 148 -9.86 3.30 6.62
N THR A 149 -11.11 3.44 6.20
CA THR A 149 -11.51 4.52 5.31
C THR A 149 -11.72 5.76 6.15
N ILE A 150 -11.02 6.84 5.82
CA ILE A 150 -11.15 8.14 6.47
C ILE A 150 -11.49 9.23 5.46
N THR A 151 -12.15 10.29 5.91
CA THR A 151 -12.36 11.53 5.14
C THR A 151 -11.64 12.70 5.80
N LEU A 152 -10.97 13.52 5.00
CA LEU A 152 -10.32 14.77 5.42
C LEU A 152 -11.05 15.97 4.80
N ALA A 153 -11.75 16.75 5.62
CA ALA A 153 -12.46 17.94 5.14
C ALA A 153 -11.50 19.00 4.57
N ASP A 154 -10.36 19.19 5.22
CA ASP A 154 -9.26 20.03 4.75
C ASP A 154 -8.05 19.15 4.38
N GLN A 155 -7.64 19.17 3.11
CA GLN A 155 -6.49 18.37 2.65
C GLN A 155 -5.14 19.01 2.96
N THR A 156 -5.10 20.28 3.39
CA THR A 156 -3.86 20.96 3.75
C THR A 156 -3.19 20.33 4.98
N VAL A 157 -3.97 19.61 5.81
CA VAL A 157 -3.47 18.87 6.98
C VAL A 157 -2.79 17.54 6.63
N LEU A 158 -2.95 17.05 5.39
CA LEU A 158 -2.45 15.74 4.97
C LEU A 158 -0.95 15.54 5.24
N PRO A 159 -0.05 16.50 4.92
CA PRO A 159 1.37 16.34 5.24
C PRO A 159 1.65 16.26 6.74
N ALA A 160 0.90 16.98 7.57
CA ALA A 160 1.04 16.94 9.02
C ALA A 160 0.57 15.59 9.57
N LEU A 161 -0.58 15.09 9.11
CA LEU A 161 -1.09 13.77 9.46
C LEU A 161 -0.13 12.65 9.03
N GLN A 162 0.41 12.70 7.82
CA GLN A 162 1.40 11.73 7.34
C GLN A 162 2.64 11.68 8.25
N ARG A 163 3.17 12.84 8.67
CA ARG A 163 4.28 12.89 9.63
C ARG A 163 3.92 12.30 10.98
N GLN A 164 2.75 12.63 11.53
CA GLN A 164 2.29 12.08 12.81
C GLN A 164 2.12 10.55 12.76
N LEU A 165 1.54 10.03 11.67
CA LEU A 165 1.39 8.59 11.47
C LEU A 165 2.75 7.91 11.28
N PHE A 166 3.67 8.54 10.55
CA PHE A 166 5.03 8.03 10.40
C PHE A 166 5.77 7.94 11.74
N GLU A 167 5.70 8.99 12.57
CA GLU A 167 6.29 8.98 13.92
C GLU A 167 5.60 7.97 14.85
N LEU A 168 4.28 7.82 14.74
CA LEU A 168 3.55 6.81 15.50
C LEU A 168 4.04 5.39 15.15
N GLY A 169 4.21 5.09 13.86
CA GLY A 169 4.76 3.81 13.40
C GLY A 169 6.22 3.57 13.82
N ARG A 170 7.00 4.63 14.06
CA ARG A 170 8.38 4.54 14.58
C ARG A 170 8.44 4.27 16.07
N THR A 171 7.59 4.95 16.84
CA THR A 171 7.64 4.99 18.30
C THR A 171 6.89 3.84 18.95
N GLU A 172 5.78 3.39 18.34
CA GLU A 172 5.05 2.23 18.81
C GLU A 172 5.74 0.95 18.33
N THR A 173 5.99 0.03 19.26
CA THR A 173 6.67 -1.23 18.95
C THR A 173 5.86 -2.03 17.93
N HIS A 174 6.47 -2.23 16.77
CA HIS A 174 6.01 -3.15 15.74
C HIS A 174 4.65 -2.80 15.12
N CYS A 175 4.45 -1.58 14.62
CA CYS A 175 3.33 -1.32 13.71
C CYS A 175 3.78 -0.57 12.45
N ASP A 176 3.16 -0.92 11.32
CA ASP A 176 3.36 -0.21 10.07
C ASP A 176 2.09 0.54 9.71
N LEU A 177 2.26 1.79 9.28
CA LEU A 177 1.17 2.67 8.91
C LEU A 177 1.37 3.18 7.48
N ALA A 178 0.30 3.14 6.70
CA ALA A 178 0.29 3.67 5.34
C ALA A 178 -1.00 4.44 5.06
N LEU A 179 -0.86 5.66 4.55
CA LEU A 179 -1.97 6.53 4.19
C LEU A 179 -1.93 6.82 2.69
N GLN A 180 -3.00 6.44 2.00
CA GLN A 180 -3.14 6.60 0.55
C GLN A 180 -4.48 7.21 0.18
N ARG A 181 -4.57 7.89 -0.96
CA ARG A 181 -5.84 8.36 -1.50
C ARG A 181 -6.74 7.17 -1.84
N ALA A 182 -8.02 7.27 -1.51
CA ALA A 182 -9.03 6.26 -1.79
C ALA A 182 -9.66 6.50 -3.17
N ASN A 183 -8.86 6.51 -4.23
CA ASN A 183 -9.29 6.74 -5.60
C ASN A 183 -9.22 5.47 -6.46
N VAL A 184 -9.66 5.56 -7.72
CA VAL A 184 -9.62 4.43 -8.67
C VAL A 184 -8.18 3.93 -8.88
N SER A 185 -7.18 4.83 -8.88
CA SER A 185 -5.78 4.45 -9.10
C SER A 185 -5.18 3.61 -7.97
N ARG A 186 -5.75 3.62 -6.76
CA ARG A 186 -5.39 2.66 -5.69
C ARG A 186 -5.53 1.21 -6.14
N LYS A 187 -6.67 0.85 -6.72
CA LYS A 187 -6.98 -0.53 -7.14
C LYS A 187 -6.52 -0.83 -8.57
N ALA A 188 -6.25 0.21 -9.36
CA ALA A 188 -5.81 0.13 -10.75
C ALA A 188 -4.32 0.51 -10.89
N LYS A 189 -3.46 0.06 -9.97
CA LYS A 189 -2.01 0.18 -10.14
C LYS A 189 -1.57 -0.71 -11.30
N ARG A 190 -0.67 -0.19 -12.14
CA ARG A 190 -0.25 -0.84 -13.40
C ARG A 190 1.25 -1.11 -13.46
N MET A 191 2.05 -0.42 -12.65
CA MET A 191 3.49 -0.63 -12.59
C MET A 191 4.00 -0.54 -11.16
N VAL A 192 4.95 -1.41 -10.82
CA VAL A 192 5.71 -1.34 -9.57
C VAL A 192 7.20 -1.25 -9.91
N VAL A 193 7.85 -0.22 -9.39
CA VAL A 193 9.28 0.02 -9.53
C VAL A 193 9.94 -0.27 -8.19
N PHE A 194 10.96 -1.10 -8.21
CA PHE A 194 11.73 -1.48 -7.04
C PHE A 194 13.14 -0.89 -7.09
N ASP A 195 13.66 -0.50 -5.93
CA ASP A 195 15.11 -0.52 -5.71
C ASP A 195 15.61 -1.96 -5.53
N LEU A 196 16.93 -2.13 -5.60
CA LEU A 196 17.59 -3.42 -5.39
C LEU A 196 18.02 -3.57 -3.93
N SER A 197 19.03 -2.79 -3.54
CA SER A 197 19.71 -2.89 -2.24
C SER A 197 18.73 -2.67 -1.11
N TRP A 198 18.76 -3.54 -0.10
CA TRP A 198 17.86 -3.53 1.06
C TRP A 198 16.35 -3.48 0.74
N THR A 199 15.97 -3.73 -0.50
CA THR A 199 14.58 -3.73 -0.96
C THR A 199 14.21 -5.10 -1.52
N LEU A 200 14.73 -5.47 -2.70
CA LEU A 200 14.54 -6.82 -3.26
C LEU A 200 15.55 -7.83 -2.72
N VAL A 201 16.71 -7.35 -2.26
CA VAL A 201 17.78 -8.17 -1.66
C VAL A 201 18.23 -7.59 -0.32
N GLN A 202 18.70 -8.44 0.59
CA GLN A 202 19.01 -8.07 1.98
C GLN A 202 20.41 -7.45 2.17
N CYS A 203 20.98 -6.85 1.12
CA CYS A 203 22.34 -6.36 1.12
C CYS A 203 22.54 -5.25 0.08
N ASP A 204 23.64 -4.51 0.19
CA ASP A 204 24.08 -3.59 -0.86
C ASP A 204 24.62 -4.37 -2.07
N ALA A 205 24.07 -4.09 -3.26
CA ALA A 205 24.38 -4.82 -4.49
C ALA A 205 25.86 -4.76 -4.92
N ILE A 206 26.58 -3.69 -4.60
CA ILE A 206 28.03 -3.58 -4.87
C ILE A 206 28.81 -4.35 -3.80
N ASN A 207 28.36 -4.33 -2.55
CA ASN A 207 29.00 -5.10 -1.48
C ASN A 207 28.93 -6.61 -1.74
N VAL A 208 27.87 -7.12 -2.40
CA VAL A 208 27.83 -8.53 -2.83
C VAL A 208 29.00 -8.89 -3.75
N LEU A 209 29.35 -7.99 -4.68
CA LEU A 209 30.51 -8.17 -5.57
C LEU A 209 31.84 -8.11 -4.81
N LEU A 210 31.97 -7.16 -3.88
CA LEU A 210 33.17 -7.03 -3.05
C LEU A 210 33.40 -8.25 -2.16
N HIS A 211 32.34 -8.77 -1.53
CA HIS A 211 32.40 -10.00 -0.76
C HIS A 211 32.74 -11.21 -1.62
N ALA A 212 32.17 -11.33 -2.82
CA ALA A 212 32.54 -12.39 -3.76
C ALA A 212 34.02 -12.30 -4.20
N ALA A 213 34.55 -11.09 -4.28
CA ALA A 213 35.95 -10.81 -4.60
C ALA A 213 36.90 -10.92 -3.39
N ASP A 214 36.39 -11.19 -2.18
CA ASP A 214 37.15 -11.18 -0.93
C ASP A 214 37.87 -9.83 -0.69
N VAL A 215 37.22 -8.74 -1.11
CA VAL A 215 37.69 -7.35 -0.99
C VAL A 215 36.88 -6.61 0.08
N GLN A 216 37.56 -5.82 0.91
CA GLN A 216 36.94 -5.00 1.95
C GLN A 216 37.06 -3.51 1.62
N VAL A 217 36.02 -2.74 1.97
CA VAL A 217 36.07 -1.27 1.86
C VAL A 217 36.78 -0.70 3.09
N PRO A 218 37.66 0.30 2.95
CA PRO A 218 38.28 0.95 4.10
C PRO A 218 37.23 1.56 5.04
N PRO A 219 37.27 1.29 6.36
CA PRO A 219 36.27 1.80 7.32
C PRO A 219 36.16 3.33 7.33
N ALA A 220 37.27 4.03 7.07
CA ALA A 220 37.29 5.49 7.00
C ALA A 220 36.44 6.04 5.84
N GLU A 221 36.44 5.36 4.69
CA GLU A 221 35.66 5.79 3.52
C GLU A 221 34.17 5.49 3.72
N GLU A 222 33.85 4.36 4.34
CA GLU A 222 32.47 4.05 4.73
C GLU A 222 31.93 5.07 5.74
N HIS A 223 32.74 5.49 6.71
CA HIS A 223 32.35 6.53 7.65
C HIS A 223 32.06 7.86 6.95
N LYS A 224 32.88 8.27 5.97
CA LYS A 224 32.63 9.49 5.17
C LYS A 224 31.30 9.40 4.41
N PHE A 225 31.00 8.26 3.79
CA PHE A 225 29.72 8.06 3.10
C PHE A 225 28.54 8.13 4.08
N ARG A 226 28.61 7.42 5.21
CA ARG A 226 27.55 7.39 6.23
C ARG A 226 27.30 8.75 6.89
N THR A 227 28.33 9.58 7.02
CA THR A 227 28.23 10.95 7.56
C THR A 227 27.84 11.99 6.52
N GLY A 228 27.64 11.60 5.26
CA GLY A 228 27.30 12.49 4.15
C GLY A 228 28.47 13.32 3.61
N ALA A 229 29.69 13.06 4.07
CA ALA A 229 30.92 13.71 3.58
C ALA A 229 31.39 13.17 2.21
N MET A 230 30.73 12.14 1.67
CA MET A 230 30.96 11.58 0.34
C MET A 230 29.62 11.36 -0.39
N SER A 231 29.55 11.76 -1.66
CA SER A 231 28.37 11.54 -2.48
C SER A 231 28.17 10.07 -2.85
N GLY A 232 26.94 9.69 -3.22
CA GLY A 232 26.64 8.32 -3.67
C GLY A 232 27.41 7.89 -4.92
N VAL A 233 27.72 8.83 -5.83
CA VAL A 233 28.50 8.56 -7.04
C VAL A 233 29.96 8.31 -6.70
N GLU A 234 30.56 9.15 -5.84
CA GLU A 234 31.93 8.93 -5.35
C GLU A 234 32.04 7.60 -4.59
N TRP A 235 31.04 7.27 -3.76
CA TRP A 235 30.97 6.02 -3.02
C TRP A 235 30.86 4.80 -3.94
N LEU A 236 30.11 4.89 -5.03
CA LEU A 236 30.07 3.85 -6.05
C LEU A 236 31.43 3.70 -6.74
N GLN A 237 32.02 4.80 -7.23
CA GLN A 237 33.29 4.78 -7.96
C GLN A 237 34.43 4.21 -7.10
N LEU A 238 34.50 4.59 -5.83
CA LEU A 238 35.50 4.09 -4.88
C LEU A 238 35.43 2.57 -4.78
N ARG A 239 34.23 2.02 -4.57
CA ARG A 239 34.02 0.57 -4.43
C ARG A 239 34.29 -0.19 -5.72
N VAL A 240 33.86 0.35 -6.86
CA VAL A 240 34.12 -0.26 -8.17
C VAL A 240 35.62 -0.28 -8.49
N LYS A 241 36.36 0.76 -8.11
CA LYS A 241 37.82 0.81 -8.26
C LYS A 241 38.55 -0.32 -7.52
N LEU A 242 38.02 -0.75 -6.37
CA LEU A 242 38.61 -1.87 -5.61
C LEU A 242 38.49 -3.22 -6.34
N LEU A 243 37.60 -3.34 -7.34
CA LEU A 243 37.46 -4.55 -8.15
C LEU A 243 38.46 -4.61 -9.33
N LYS A 244 39.24 -3.55 -9.56
CA LYS A 244 40.12 -3.44 -10.73
C LYS A 244 41.08 -4.62 -10.86
N GLY A 245 41.17 -5.19 -12.05
CA GLY A 245 42.04 -6.32 -12.39
C GLY A 245 41.49 -7.69 -12.02
N LEU A 246 40.33 -7.76 -11.35
CA LEU A 246 39.73 -9.02 -10.95
C LEU A 246 38.80 -9.57 -12.04
N ASN A 247 38.73 -10.90 -12.16
CA ASN A 247 37.92 -11.59 -13.16
C ASN A 247 36.42 -11.32 -12.94
N ALA A 248 35.79 -10.62 -13.89
CA ALA A 248 34.41 -10.17 -13.73
C ALA A 248 33.40 -11.33 -13.76
N HIS A 249 33.64 -12.36 -14.58
CA HIS A 249 32.73 -13.49 -14.71
C HIS A 249 32.63 -14.29 -13.40
N SER A 250 33.77 -14.69 -12.84
CA SER A 250 33.84 -15.47 -11.60
C SER A 250 33.22 -14.72 -10.42
N ILE A 251 33.53 -13.42 -10.27
CA ILE A 251 32.99 -12.60 -9.19
C ILE A 251 31.48 -12.45 -9.32
N ASN A 252 30.96 -12.12 -10.51
CA ASN A 252 29.51 -12.00 -10.71
C ASN A 252 28.80 -13.32 -10.42
N GLN A 253 29.35 -14.46 -10.85
CA GLN A 253 28.75 -15.77 -10.59
C GLN A 253 28.69 -16.07 -9.08
N LYS A 254 29.80 -15.91 -8.36
CA LYS A 254 29.85 -16.10 -6.90
C LYS A 254 28.94 -15.12 -6.15
N ALA A 255 28.85 -13.88 -6.62
CA ALA A 255 27.95 -12.87 -6.07
C ALA A 255 26.47 -13.27 -6.21
N ILE A 256 26.05 -13.71 -7.39
CA ILE A 256 24.66 -14.14 -7.66
C ILE A 256 24.28 -15.35 -6.80
N GLN A 257 25.20 -16.30 -6.62
CA GLN A 257 24.97 -17.51 -5.81
C GLN A 257 24.76 -17.21 -4.31
N ASN A 258 25.43 -16.18 -3.79
CA ASN A 258 25.37 -15.81 -2.38
C ASN A 258 24.29 -14.76 -2.06
N MET A 259 23.58 -14.28 -3.08
CA MET A 259 22.60 -13.22 -2.93
C MET A 259 21.34 -13.73 -2.21
N VAL A 260 20.91 -13.01 -1.18
CA VAL A 260 19.73 -13.34 -0.39
C VAL A 260 18.59 -12.38 -0.72
N TYR A 261 17.49 -12.91 -1.23
CA TYR A 261 16.28 -12.13 -1.50
C TYR A 261 15.60 -11.69 -0.21
N THR A 262 15.01 -10.51 -0.23
CA THR A 262 14.17 -10.03 0.86
C THR A 262 12.97 -10.96 1.02
N ASN A 263 12.66 -11.32 2.26
CA ASN A 263 11.51 -12.16 2.54
C ASN A 263 10.23 -11.55 1.95
N GLY A 264 9.41 -12.35 1.28
CA GLY A 264 8.22 -11.89 0.59
C GLY A 264 8.45 -11.32 -0.82
N ALA A 265 9.69 -11.12 -1.28
CA ALA A 265 9.94 -10.52 -2.61
C ALA A 265 9.41 -11.39 -3.76
N VAL A 266 9.61 -12.71 -3.67
CA VAL A 266 9.10 -13.66 -4.68
C VAL A 266 7.57 -13.67 -4.70
N GLN A 267 6.94 -13.75 -3.52
CA GLN A 267 5.48 -13.73 -3.38
C GLN A 267 4.89 -12.44 -3.91
N LEU A 268 5.51 -11.28 -3.57
CA LEU A 268 5.09 -9.99 -4.05
C LEU A 268 5.13 -9.92 -5.57
N CYS A 269 6.28 -10.24 -6.20
CA CYS A 269 6.42 -10.16 -7.64
C CYS A 269 5.42 -11.07 -8.36
N LYS A 270 5.22 -12.31 -7.87
CA LYS A 270 4.20 -13.22 -8.39
C LYS A 270 2.79 -12.63 -8.29
N GLY A 271 2.41 -12.16 -7.11
CA GLY A 271 1.10 -11.56 -6.86
C GLY A 271 0.83 -10.36 -7.77
N LEU A 272 1.80 -9.45 -7.88
CA LEU A 272 1.70 -8.29 -8.75
C LEU A 272 1.58 -8.67 -10.23
N LYS A 273 2.32 -9.68 -10.71
CA LYS A 273 2.18 -10.18 -12.10
C LYS A 273 0.79 -10.76 -12.33
N ARG A 274 0.22 -11.50 -11.37
CA ARG A 274 -1.16 -12.01 -11.46
C ARG A 274 -2.21 -10.90 -11.46
N LEU A 275 -1.94 -9.80 -10.77
CA LEU A 275 -2.75 -8.59 -10.80
C LEU A 275 -2.53 -7.74 -12.08
N GLY A 276 -1.69 -8.20 -13.02
CA GLY A 276 -1.45 -7.53 -14.30
C GLY A 276 -0.49 -6.34 -14.23
N CYS A 277 0.25 -6.18 -13.12
CA CYS A 277 1.26 -5.12 -13.00
C CYS A 277 2.52 -5.45 -13.80
N LYS A 278 3.09 -4.41 -14.43
CA LYS A 278 4.46 -4.41 -14.93
C LYS A 278 5.43 -4.21 -13.77
N LEU A 279 6.54 -4.93 -13.77
CA LEU A 279 7.57 -4.82 -12.73
C LEU A 279 8.86 -4.27 -13.30
N ALA A 280 9.42 -3.25 -12.65
CA ALA A 280 10.69 -2.65 -13.02
C ALA A 280 11.66 -2.65 -11.83
N LEU A 281 12.94 -2.85 -12.11
CA LEU A 281 14.03 -2.65 -11.16
C LEU A 281 14.90 -1.48 -11.60
N VAL A 282 15.08 -0.49 -10.74
CA VAL A 282 15.92 0.68 -10.99
C VAL A 282 16.95 0.82 -9.88
N SER A 283 18.19 0.41 -10.15
CA SER A 283 19.24 0.31 -9.15
C SER A 283 20.46 1.17 -9.48
N SER A 284 21.11 1.66 -8.43
CA SER A 284 22.48 2.22 -8.52
C SER A 284 23.57 1.14 -8.44
N GLY A 285 23.19 -0.14 -8.31
CA GLY A 285 24.09 -1.29 -8.30
C GLY A 285 24.49 -1.77 -9.71
N SER A 286 25.20 -2.89 -9.79
CA SER A 286 25.65 -3.48 -11.06
C SER A 286 24.49 -4.02 -11.89
N ILE A 287 24.45 -3.70 -13.18
CA ILE A 287 23.47 -4.23 -14.14
C ILE A 287 23.45 -5.76 -14.19
N HIS A 288 24.60 -6.42 -14.03
CA HIS A 288 24.69 -7.89 -14.06
C HIS A 288 23.91 -8.53 -12.91
N ILE A 289 24.02 -7.95 -11.70
CA ILE A 289 23.23 -8.39 -10.54
C ILE A 289 21.75 -8.11 -10.78
N CYS A 290 21.42 -6.93 -11.30
CA CYS A 290 20.04 -6.58 -11.59
C CYS A 290 19.39 -7.53 -12.61
N GLN A 291 20.12 -7.97 -13.65
CA GLN A 291 19.66 -8.94 -14.64
C GLN A 291 19.43 -10.33 -14.04
N ALA A 292 20.27 -10.76 -13.09
CA ALA A 292 20.03 -12.00 -12.36
C ALA A 292 18.73 -11.94 -11.54
N VAL A 293 18.48 -10.82 -10.86
CA VAL A 293 17.22 -10.56 -10.13
C VAL A 293 16.03 -10.48 -11.09
N GLN A 294 16.19 -9.85 -12.26
CA GLN A 294 15.16 -9.78 -13.29
C GLN A 294 14.68 -11.18 -13.69
N GLN A 295 15.62 -12.10 -13.96
CA GLN A 295 15.29 -13.47 -14.32
C GLN A 295 14.60 -14.21 -13.18
N ALA A 296 15.15 -14.12 -11.96
CA ALA A 296 14.62 -14.84 -10.80
C ALA A 296 13.21 -14.39 -10.40
N LEU A 297 12.92 -13.09 -10.53
CA LEU A 297 11.64 -12.49 -10.11
C LEU A 297 10.70 -12.18 -11.29
N SER A 298 11.09 -12.53 -12.52
CA SER A 298 10.30 -12.30 -13.75
C SER A 298 9.93 -10.82 -13.98
N LEU A 299 10.90 -9.93 -13.74
CA LEU A 299 10.71 -8.49 -13.91
C LEU A 299 10.69 -8.11 -15.40
N ASP A 300 9.85 -7.15 -15.77
CA ASP A 300 9.67 -6.70 -17.15
C ASP A 300 10.80 -5.75 -17.59
N PHE A 301 11.29 -4.91 -16.66
CA PHE A 301 12.33 -3.91 -16.94
C PHE A 301 13.43 -3.93 -15.89
N VAL A 302 14.66 -3.64 -16.32
CA VAL A 302 15.81 -3.55 -15.42
C VAL A 302 16.77 -2.44 -15.84
N PHE A 303 17.20 -1.65 -14.88
CA PHE A 303 18.21 -0.61 -15.02
C PHE A 303 19.22 -0.72 -13.89
N GLY A 304 20.49 -0.69 -14.25
CA GLY A 304 21.63 -0.79 -13.36
C GLY A 304 22.86 -0.17 -13.99
N ASN A 305 23.87 0.12 -13.17
CA ASN A 305 25.14 0.67 -13.61
C ASN A 305 26.00 -0.40 -14.31
N VAL A 306 26.59 -0.05 -15.44
CA VAL A 306 27.50 -0.94 -16.17
C VAL A 306 28.90 -0.75 -15.59
N LEU A 307 29.42 -1.79 -14.92
CA LEU A 307 30.81 -1.85 -14.49
C LEU A 307 31.67 -2.27 -15.70
N GLU A 308 32.65 -1.46 -16.08
CA GLU A 308 33.41 -1.69 -17.31
C GLU A 308 34.39 -2.86 -17.15
N VAL A 309 34.43 -3.71 -18.17
CA VAL A 309 35.28 -4.91 -18.24
C VAL A 309 36.22 -4.76 -19.44
N ASP A 310 37.48 -5.11 -19.26
CA ASP A 310 38.49 -5.05 -20.31
C ASP A 310 38.41 -6.26 -21.26
N THR A 311 39.27 -6.27 -22.29
CA THR A 311 39.34 -7.35 -23.27
C THR A 311 39.77 -8.70 -22.69
N ALA A 312 40.37 -8.72 -21.49
CA ALA A 312 40.76 -9.94 -20.78
C ALA A 312 39.62 -10.47 -19.87
N GLY A 313 38.48 -9.77 -19.79
CA GLY A 313 37.37 -10.15 -18.94
C GLY A 313 37.53 -9.72 -17.48
N CYS A 314 38.42 -8.77 -17.19
CA CYS A 314 38.66 -8.23 -15.86
C CYS A 314 37.98 -6.87 -15.68
N PHE A 315 37.53 -6.57 -14.45
CA PHE A 315 37.01 -5.24 -14.14
C PHE A 315 38.10 -4.18 -14.33
N THR A 316 37.75 -3.09 -15.01
CA THR A 316 38.64 -1.95 -15.22
C THR A 316 38.74 -1.02 -14.00
N GLY A 317 37.75 -1.13 -13.10
CA GLY A 317 37.58 -0.24 -11.95
C GLY A 317 36.78 1.03 -12.23
N THR A 318 36.12 1.12 -13.39
CA THR A 318 35.30 2.28 -13.80
C THR A 318 33.84 1.89 -14.06
N VAL A 319 32.96 2.89 -13.99
CA VAL A 319 31.53 2.76 -14.25
C VAL A 319 31.22 3.54 -15.51
N LYS A 320 30.51 2.91 -16.46
CA LYS A 320 30.09 3.57 -17.69
C LYS A 320 29.06 4.66 -17.40
N HIS A 321 29.25 5.83 -18.01
CA HIS A 321 28.29 6.92 -17.93
C HIS A 321 27.12 6.75 -18.93
N PRO A 322 25.92 7.30 -18.62
CA PRO A 322 25.58 8.00 -17.38
C PRO A 322 25.35 7.05 -16.20
N VAL A 323 25.82 7.45 -15.01
CA VAL A 323 25.62 6.70 -13.76
C VAL A 323 24.18 6.89 -13.27
N ILE A 324 23.57 5.82 -12.76
CA ILE A 324 22.25 5.84 -12.14
C ILE A 324 22.39 6.32 -10.70
N ASP A 325 22.24 7.64 -10.51
CA ASP A 325 22.11 8.29 -9.21
C ASP A 325 20.63 8.51 -8.84
N THR A 326 20.38 9.16 -7.69
CA THR A 326 19.04 9.46 -7.19
C THR A 326 18.16 10.20 -8.22
N GLN A 327 18.73 11.14 -8.97
CA GLN A 327 18.00 11.90 -9.98
C GLN A 327 17.67 11.02 -11.19
N ARG A 328 18.67 10.25 -11.66
CA ARG A 328 18.53 9.37 -12.80
C ARG A 328 17.51 8.26 -12.54
N LYS A 329 17.38 7.77 -11.30
CA LYS A 329 16.31 6.83 -10.95
C LYS A 329 14.92 7.40 -11.26
N ALA A 330 14.65 8.63 -10.85
CA ALA A 330 13.37 9.30 -11.11
C ALA A 330 13.12 9.53 -12.61
N GLU A 331 14.17 9.93 -13.35
CA GLU A 331 14.09 10.09 -14.81
C GLU A 331 13.77 8.77 -15.53
N LEU A 332 14.37 7.66 -15.09
CA LEU A 332 14.09 6.34 -15.66
C LEU A 332 12.64 5.90 -15.39
N VAL A 333 12.11 6.20 -14.20
CA VAL A 333 10.69 5.94 -13.91
C VAL A 333 9.77 6.79 -14.79
N ALA A 334 10.07 8.08 -14.96
CA ALA A 334 9.29 8.94 -15.85
C ALA A 334 9.34 8.46 -17.31
N MET A 335 10.51 8.03 -17.77
CA MET A 335 10.69 7.46 -19.12
C MET A 335 9.88 6.18 -19.30
N LEU A 336 9.92 5.25 -18.34
CA LEU A 336 9.10 4.04 -18.35
C LEU A 336 7.60 4.35 -18.35
N ALA A 337 7.17 5.30 -17.52
CA ALA A 337 5.78 5.73 -17.44
C ALA A 337 5.27 6.23 -18.80
N MET A 338 6.07 7.05 -19.48
CA MET A 338 5.77 7.55 -20.82
C MET A 338 5.75 6.43 -21.87
N GLN A 339 6.75 5.54 -21.86
CA GLN A 339 6.86 4.42 -22.80
C GLN A 339 5.66 3.47 -22.69
N GLU A 340 5.29 3.10 -21.47
CA GLU A 340 4.21 2.15 -21.20
C GLU A 340 2.82 2.82 -21.16
N ARG A 341 2.76 4.15 -21.31
CA ARG A 341 1.53 4.96 -21.22
C ARG A 341 0.78 4.69 -19.91
N ILE A 342 1.52 4.78 -18.81
CA ILE A 342 1.02 4.59 -17.45
C ILE A 342 1.13 5.93 -16.73
N ASP A 343 0.01 6.39 -16.19
CA ASP A 343 -0.01 7.61 -15.36
C ASP A 343 0.82 7.38 -14.10
N THR A 344 1.58 8.38 -13.65
CA THR A 344 2.39 8.27 -12.43
C THR A 344 1.54 7.92 -11.21
N GLU A 345 0.26 8.33 -11.17
CA GLU A 345 -0.69 7.91 -10.14
C GLU A 345 -0.88 6.39 -10.06
N GLN A 346 -0.68 5.67 -11.17
CA GLN A 346 -0.82 4.22 -11.26
C GLN A 346 0.50 3.47 -10.99
N ILE A 347 1.57 4.19 -10.64
CA ILE A 347 2.88 3.63 -10.33
C ILE A 347 3.08 3.55 -8.82
N ILE A 348 3.66 2.43 -8.39
CA ILE A 348 4.19 2.25 -7.03
C ILE A 348 5.71 2.27 -7.12
N ALA A 349 6.38 2.98 -6.22
CA ALA A 349 7.81 2.86 -6.00
C ALA A 349 8.08 2.30 -4.61
N VAL A 350 8.96 1.29 -4.54
CA VAL A 350 9.40 0.66 -3.29
C VAL A 350 10.90 0.82 -3.18
N GLY A 351 11.37 1.38 -2.06
CA GLY A 351 12.78 1.63 -1.84
C GLY A 351 13.13 1.83 -0.38
N ASP A 352 14.41 1.74 -0.09
CA ASP A 352 14.97 1.60 1.25
C ASP A 352 15.69 2.87 1.73
N GLY A 353 15.59 4.04 1.09
CA GLY A 353 16.23 5.24 1.65
C GLY A 353 16.55 6.41 0.72
N PRO A 354 17.52 7.27 1.11
CA PRO A 354 17.82 8.54 0.45
C PRO A 354 18.18 8.41 -1.04
N VAL A 355 18.82 7.31 -1.43
CA VAL A 355 19.20 7.03 -2.84
C VAL A 355 17.97 6.84 -3.73
N SER A 356 16.83 6.48 -3.13
CA SER A 356 15.56 6.27 -3.82
C SER A 356 14.56 7.42 -3.56
N SER A 357 14.94 8.44 -2.80
CA SER A 357 14.04 9.55 -2.39
C SER A 357 13.33 10.23 -3.55
N LYS A 358 14.05 10.62 -4.62
CA LYS A 358 13.44 11.27 -5.80
C LYS A 358 12.55 10.33 -6.61
N MET A 359 12.92 9.04 -6.70
CA MET A 359 12.09 8.01 -7.34
C MET A 359 10.79 7.77 -6.55
N LEU A 360 10.89 7.71 -5.23
CA LEU A 360 9.74 7.61 -4.34
C LEU A 360 8.84 8.85 -4.46
N ALA A 361 9.42 10.04 -4.58
CA ALA A 361 8.66 11.28 -4.74
C ALA A 361 7.99 11.45 -6.12
N SER A 362 8.39 10.67 -7.14
CA SER A 362 7.92 10.86 -8.52
C SER A 362 6.71 10.01 -8.92
N VAL A 363 6.11 9.26 -7.98
CA VAL A 363 5.04 8.29 -8.26
C VAL A 363 3.82 8.51 -7.36
N GLY A 364 2.68 7.94 -7.75
CA GLY A 364 1.42 8.07 -7.03
C GLY A 364 1.37 7.34 -5.69
N MET A 365 2.22 6.34 -5.49
CA MET A 365 2.34 5.65 -4.21
C MET A 365 3.80 5.30 -3.94
N SER A 366 4.31 5.79 -2.81
CA SER A 366 5.67 5.51 -2.37
C SER A 366 5.67 4.70 -1.09
N ILE A 367 6.51 3.66 -1.08
CA ILE A 367 6.66 2.74 0.04
C ILE A 367 8.12 2.75 0.47
N ALA A 368 8.35 3.28 1.67
CA ALA A 368 9.64 3.16 2.33
C ALA A 368 9.71 1.79 3.02
N PHE A 369 10.57 0.91 2.52
CA PHE A 369 10.79 -0.42 3.09
C PHE A 369 12.03 -0.42 4.00
N ASP A 370 11.85 -0.92 5.23
CA ASP A 370 12.87 -1.08 6.28
C ASP A 370 13.90 0.06 6.43
N GLN A 371 13.41 1.25 6.82
CA GLN A 371 14.26 2.37 7.23
C GLN A 371 14.03 2.75 8.70
N PRO A 372 14.93 2.36 9.62
CA PRO A 372 15.01 2.93 10.96
C PRO A 372 15.36 4.44 10.94
N ASP A 373 16.00 4.96 9.89
CA ASP A 373 16.56 6.32 9.86
C ASP A 373 16.12 7.18 8.66
N ALA A 374 14.96 6.91 8.03
CA ALA A 374 14.43 7.79 7.00
C ALA A 374 14.14 9.18 7.59
N VAL A 375 14.98 10.16 7.23
CA VAL A 375 14.83 11.57 7.60
C VAL A 375 14.03 12.30 6.50
N ASP A 376 12.99 13.02 6.92
CA ASP A 376 12.31 14.12 6.24
C ASP A 376 11.48 13.90 4.96
N ALA A 377 11.31 12.68 4.43
CA ALA A 377 10.51 12.49 3.22
C ALA A 377 9.03 12.12 3.50
N VAL A 378 8.11 12.81 2.82
CA VAL A 378 6.66 12.51 2.85
C VAL A 378 6.41 11.27 1.99
N HIS A 379 6.12 10.14 2.62
CA HIS A 379 5.83 8.87 1.94
C HIS A 379 4.37 8.47 2.10
N SER A 380 3.85 7.69 1.14
CA SER A 380 2.49 7.13 1.25
C SER A 380 2.42 6.01 2.30
N GLY A 381 3.53 5.33 2.58
CA GLY A 381 3.58 4.34 3.65
C GLY A 381 4.98 3.88 4.02
N ARG A 382 5.08 3.28 5.20
CA ARG A 382 6.27 2.60 5.73
C ARG A 382 5.93 1.14 5.95
N ILE A 383 6.85 0.24 5.61
CA ILE A 383 6.79 -1.18 5.97
C ILE A 383 8.09 -1.54 6.69
N GLY A 384 8.02 -1.72 8.01
CA GLY A 384 9.07 -2.28 8.87
C GLY A 384 8.83 -3.74 9.24
N SER A 385 7.68 -4.33 8.90
CA SER A 385 7.48 -5.78 8.95
C SER A 385 8.44 -6.50 8.00
N LYS A 386 8.91 -7.68 8.40
CA LYS A 386 9.96 -8.44 7.69
C LYS A 386 9.54 -9.02 6.33
N SER A 387 8.38 -8.67 5.77
CA SER A 387 7.89 -9.25 4.52
C SER A 387 7.53 -8.17 3.51
N LEU A 388 8.23 -8.16 2.38
CA LEU A 388 7.91 -7.29 1.25
C LEU A 388 6.52 -7.62 0.65
N ALA A 389 6.02 -8.83 0.88
CA ALA A 389 4.70 -9.26 0.41
C ALA A 389 3.55 -8.44 1.04
N SER A 390 3.80 -7.75 2.16
CA SER A 390 2.86 -6.83 2.81
C SER A 390 2.37 -5.71 1.88
N VAL A 391 3.15 -5.37 0.83
CA VAL A 391 2.74 -4.40 -0.19
C VAL A 391 1.41 -4.79 -0.87
N LEU A 392 1.09 -6.08 -1.01
CA LEU A 392 -0.18 -6.52 -1.60
C LEU A 392 -1.39 -6.07 -0.77
N TYR A 393 -1.27 -6.07 0.56
CA TYR A 393 -2.34 -5.62 1.45
C TYR A 393 -2.58 -4.11 1.33
N LEU A 394 -1.54 -3.32 1.04
CA LEU A 394 -1.71 -1.90 0.74
C LEU A 394 -2.59 -1.68 -0.51
N LEU A 395 -2.57 -2.61 -1.46
CA LEU A 395 -3.44 -2.61 -2.63
C LEU A 395 -4.86 -3.10 -2.37
N GLY A 396 -5.17 -3.46 -1.12
CA GLY A 396 -6.47 -3.97 -0.69
C GLY A 396 -6.67 -5.46 -0.97
N VAL A 397 -5.59 -6.20 -1.25
CA VAL A 397 -5.63 -7.65 -1.33
C VAL A 397 -5.89 -8.21 0.07
N SER A 398 -6.97 -8.96 0.24
CA SER A 398 -7.29 -9.64 1.50
C SER A 398 -6.33 -10.81 1.76
N GLY A 399 -6.24 -11.32 2.99
CA GLY A 399 -5.44 -12.51 3.32
C GLY A 399 -5.85 -13.74 2.50
N HIS A 400 -7.16 -13.90 2.28
CA HIS A 400 -7.68 -14.91 1.36
C HIS A 400 -7.13 -14.74 -0.06
N ASP A 401 -7.28 -13.55 -0.64
CA ASP A 401 -6.85 -13.29 -2.01
C ASP A 401 -5.33 -13.31 -2.15
N PHE A 402 -4.60 -12.94 -1.10
CA PHE A 402 -3.15 -13.03 -1.02
C PHE A 402 -2.71 -14.46 -1.30
N ARG A 403 -3.32 -15.45 -0.66
CA ARG A 403 -3.00 -16.86 -0.90
C ARG A 403 -3.35 -17.27 -2.33
N THR A 404 -4.45 -16.79 -2.89
CA THR A 404 -4.83 -17.05 -4.29
C THR A 404 -3.84 -16.45 -5.29
N VAL A 405 -3.43 -15.19 -5.12
CA VAL A 405 -2.52 -14.51 -6.06
C VAL A 405 -1.05 -14.89 -5.88
N THR A 406 -0.69 -15.52 -4.75
CA THR A 406 0.68 -15.98 -4.48
C THR A 406 0.87 -17.49 -4.58
N ALA A 407 -0.20 -18.29 -4.68
CA ALA A 407 -0.16 -19.75 -4.89
C ALA A 407 0.68 -20.12 -6.13
N HIS A 408 1.12 -21.38 -6.25
CA HIS A 408 1.88 -21.84 -7.43
C HIS A 408 1.02 -22.00 -8.67
#